data_AF-A0A498GIT7-F1
#
_entry.id   AF-A0A498GIT7-F1
#
_cell.length_a   1.000
_cell.length_b   1.000
_cell.length_c   1.000
_cell.angle_alpha   90.00
_cell.angle_beta   90.00
_cell.angle_gamma   90.00
#
_symmetry.space_group_name_H-M   'P 1'
#
loop_
_entity.id
_entity.type
_entity.pdbx_description
1 polymer ?
#
loop_
_entity_poly.entity_id
_entity_poly.type
_entity_poly.pdbx_seq_one_letter_code
_entity_poly.pdbx_strand_id
1 'polypeptide(L)'
;MSDEAEATESEAESEESATSQAETETEAVLDADAAAATQSTAELREVIDEQQEQIEELEDLLLDLSTRVADGNSMGVCPDCHGPVIKVSPWFRSAKIKCTDCGRVFHEY
;
A
#
# COMPACT_ATOMS: atom_id res chain seq x y z
N MET A 1 46.82 -39.51 57.63
CA MET A 1 47.45 -38.21 57.89
C MET A 1 48.45 -38.01 56.78
N SER A 2 48.32 -37.09 55.84
CA SER A 2 47.45 -35.91 55.69
C SER A 2 47.37 -35.63 54.17
N ASP A 3 46.16 -35.42 53.65
CA ASP A 3 45.69 -34.15 53.07
C ASP A 3 46.46 -33.76 51.79
N GLU A 4 45.81 -33.93 50.64
CA GLU A 4 45.78 -32.93 49.56
C GLU A 4 44.74 -33.36 48.51
N ALA A 5 43.48 -33.00 48.75
CA ALA A 5 42.44 -32.98 47.73
C ALA A 5 41.97 -31.53 47.64
N GLU A 6 42.79 -30.69 47.01
CA GLU A 6 42.45 -29.30 46.73
C GLU A 6 42.18 -29.15 45.23
N ALA A 7 41.14 -28.36 44.95
CA ALA A 7 40.80 -27.73 43.67
C ALA A 7 40.00 -28.54 42.64
N THR A 8 38.71 -28.81 42.91
CA THR A 8 37.69 -28.90 41.83
C THR A 8 36.29 -28.45 42.31
N GLU A 9 36.14 -27.26 42.88
CA GLU A 9 34.79 -26.71 43.22
C GLU A 9 34.45 -25.38 42.53
N SER A 10 35.31 -24.84 41.65
CA SER A 10 35.11 -23.47 41.14
C SER A 10 34.61 -23.37 39.69
N GLU A 11 34.38 -24.46 38.97
CA GLU A 11 34.04 -24.40 37.53
C GLU A 11 32.55 -24.60 37.21
N ALA A 12 31.74 -25.12 38.14
CA ALA A 12 30.32 -25.40 37.88
C ALA A 12 29.40 -24.16 38.02
N GLU A 13 29.75 -23.19 38.88
CA GLU A 13 28.91 -21.99 39.10
C GLU A 13 29.02 -20.97 37.94
N SER A 14 30.10 -21.00 37.16
CA SER A 14 30.36 -20.02 36.11
C SER A 14 29.66 -20.35 34.79
N GLU A 15 29.37 -21.63 34.52
CA GLU A 15 28.71 -22.05 33.27
C GLU A 15 27.17 -21.93 33.34
N GLU A 16 26.59 -22.14 34.52
CA GLU A 16 25.14 -22.01 34.76
C GLU A 16 24.70 -20.52 34.72
N SER A 17 25.49 -19.61 35.31
CA SER A 17 25.24 -18.17 35.22
C SER A 17 25.40 -17.62 33.80
N ALA A 18 26.39 -18.11 33.03
CA ALA A 18 26.60 -17.66 31.65
C ALA A 18 25.50 -18.15 30.69
N THR A 19 24.99 -19.36 30.91
CA THR A 19 23.85 -19.91 30.16
C THR A 19 22.57 -19.16 30.48
N SER A 20 22.25 -18.94 31.76
CA SER A 20 21.06 -18.15 32.14
C SER A 20 21.11 -16.70 31.64
N GLN A 21 22.27 -16.05 31.67
CA GLN A 21 22.43 -14.71 31.11
C GLN A 21 22.23 -14.69 29.59
N ALA A 22 22.84 -15.63 28.86
CA ALA A 22 22.66 -15.73 27.40
C ALA A 22 21.21 -16.04 27.01
N GLU A 23 20.52 -16.91 27.74
CA GLU A 23 19.10 -17.20 27.51
C GLU A 23 18.23 -15.94 27.72
N THR A 24 18.42 -15.22 28.82
CA THR A 24 17.68 -13.97 29.09
C THR A 24 17.98 -12.84 28.10
N GLU A 25 19.22 -12.75 27.62
CA GLU A 25 19.59 -11.78 26.58
C GLU A 25 18.95 -12.13 25.22
N THR A 26 18.91 -13.41 24.85
CA THR A 26 18.25 -13.85 23.61
C THR A 26 16.73 -13.70 23.65
N GLU A 27 16.09 -13.97 24.80
CA GLU A 27 14.66 -13.76 25.01
C GLU A 27 14.30 -12.27 24.91
N ALA A 28 15.09 -11.39 25.54
CA ALA A 28 14.89 -9.94 25.47
C ALA A 28 15.05 -9.38 24.04
N VAL A 29 15.96 -9.94 23.23
CA VAL A 29 16.12 -9.55 21.82
C VAL A 29 14.95 -10.03 20.96
N LEU A 30 14.46 -11.25 21.18
CA LEU A 30 13.29 -11.79 20.48
C LEU A 30 12.01 -10.98 20.78
N ASP A 31 11.81 -10.54 22.01
CA ASP A 31 10.68 -9.69 22.41
C ASP A 31 10.76 -8.29 21.78
N ALA A 32 11.97 -7.72 21.68
CA ALA A 32 12.19 -6.44 21.02
C ALA A 32 11.90 -6.50 19.51
N ASP A 33 12.34 -7.56 18.83
CA ASP A 33 12.06 -7.79 17.42
C ASP A 33 10.57 -8.04 17.15
N ALA A 34 9.90 -8.78 18.03
CA ALA A 34 8.44 -8.99 17.94
C ALA A 34 7.67 -7.65 18.13
N ALA A 35 8.10 -6.81 19.06
CA ALA A 35 7.52 -5.48 19.27
C ALA A 35 7.76 -4.55 18.07
N ALA A 36 8.93 -4.60 17.43
CA ALA A 36 9.22 -3.84 16.21
C ALA A 36 8.41 -4.35 15.00
N ALA A 37 8.26 -5.66 14.87
CA ALA A 37 7.44 -6.27 13.82
C ALA A 37 5.95 -5.88 13.97
N THR A 38 5.41 -5.87 15.18
CA THR A 38 4.02 -5.45 15.42
C THR A 38 3.77 -3.99 15.04
N GLN A 39 4.69 -3.07 15.36
CA GLN A 39 4.62 -1.66 14.95
C GLN A 39 4.61 -1.51 13.42
N SER A 40 5.55 -2.17 12.73
CA SER A 40 5.58 -2.11 11.25
C SER A 40 4.33 -2.71 10.60
N THR A 41 3.75 -3.78 11.18
CA THR A 41 2.46 -4.30 10.67
C THR A 41 1.28 -3.39 10.94
N ALA A 42 1.32 -2.56 11.99
CA ALA A 42 0.25 -1.60 12.27
C ALA A 42 0.30 -0.44 11.27
N GLU A 43 1.49 0.10 11.00
CA GLU A 43 1.70 1.14 9.98
C GLU A 43 1.31 0.65 8.58
N LEU A 44 1.65 -0.60 8.23
CA LEU A 44 1.25 -1.19 6.95
C LEU A 44 -0.27 -1.35 6.83
N ARG A 45 -0.97 -1.69 7.92
CA ARG A 45 -2.44 -1.78 7.93
C ARG A 45 -3.08 -0.40 7.73
N GLU A 46 -2.57 0.62 8.41
CA GLU A 46 -3.05 2.00 8.25
C GLU A 46 -2.92 2.48 6.80
N VAL A 47 -1.79 2.22 6.15
CA VAL A 47 -1.60 2.55 4.72
C VAL A 47 -2.55 1.75 3.82
N ILE A 48 -2.82 0.47 4.13
CA ILE A 48 -3.76 -0.34 3.36
C ILE A 48 -5.18 0.21 3.50
N ASP A 49 -5.59 0.58 4.71
CA ASP A 49 -6.91 1.15 4.97
C ASP A 49 -7.07 2.50 4.23
N GLU A 50 -6.07 3.38 4.28
CA GLU A 50 -6.07 4.65 3.54
C GLU A 50 -6.10 4.42 2.01
N GLN A 51 -5.38 3.42 1.51
CA GLN A 51 -5.44 3.05 0.10
C GLN A 51 -6.80 2.50 -0.30
N GLN A 52 -7.46 1.75 0.58
CA GLN A 52 -8.78 1.19 0.32
C GLN A 52 -9.83 2.29 0.22
N GLU A 53 -9.80 3.28 1.12
CA GLU A 53 -10.67 4.46 1.05
C GLU A 53 -10.48 5.24 -0.27
N GLN A 54 -9.23 5.42 -0.71
CA GLN A 54 -8.94 6.07 -2.01
C GLN A 54 -9.47 5.26 -3.20
N ILE A 55 -9.41 3.94 -3.15
CA ILE A 55 -9.94 3.07 -4.21
C ILE A 55 -11.47 3.21 -4.29
N GLU A 56 -12.17 3.20 -3.15
CA GLU A 56 -13.63 3.36 -3.10
C GLU A 56 -14.06 4.71 -3.70
N GLU A 57 -13.37 5.80 -3.36
CA GLU A 57 -13.64 7.13 -3.95
C GLU A 57 -13.43 7.12 -5.48
N LEU A 58 -12.35 6.49 -5.95
CA LEU A 58 -12.08 6.37 -7.38
C LEU A 58 -13.11 5.51 -8.12
N GLU A 59 -13.58 4.43 -7.50
CA GLU A 59 -14.65 3.58 -8.05
C GLU A 59 -15.96 4.37 -8.20
N ASP A 60 -16.35 5.16 -7.20
CA ASP A 60 -17.53 6.02 -7.27
C ASP A 60 -17.41 7.06 -8.38
N LEU A 61 -16.24 7.69 -8.54
CA LEU A 61 -15.95 8.62 -9.62
C LEU A 61 -16.03 7.94 -11.01
N LEU A 62 -15.52 6.73 -11.13
CA LEU A 62 -15.62 5.94 -12.36
C LEU A 62 -17.07 5.55 -12.67
N LEU A 63 -17.86 5.23 -11.65
CA LEU A 63 -19.29 4.95 -11.82
C LEU A 63 -20.05 6.19 -12.32
N ASP A 64 -19.81 7.38 -11.76
CA ASP A 64 -20.40 8.64 -12.27
C ASP A 64 -19.96 8.94 -13.72
N LEU A 65 -18.68 8.72 -14.04
CA LEU A 65 -18.18 8.84 -15.41
C LEU A 65 -18.84 7.84 -16.37
N SER A 66 -19.02 6.59 -15.93
CA SER A 66 -19.65 5.53 -16.73
C SER A 66 -21.11 5.84 -17.06
N THR A 67 -21.86 6.40 -16.11
CA THR A 67 -23.26 6.78 -16.32
C THR A 67 -23.39 7.94 -17.31
N ARG A 68 -22.50 8.96 -17.23
CA ARG A 68 -22.44 10.05 -18.21
C ARG A 68 -22.04 9.61 -19.62
N VAL A 69 -21.19 8.58 -19.71
CA VAL A 69 -20.84 7.93 -20.97
C VAL A 69 -22.03 7.13 -21.53
N ALA A 70 -22.78 6.45 -20.67
CA ALA A 70 -23.99 5.72 -21.06
C ALA A 70 -25.14 6.62 -21.52
N ASP A 71 -25.30 7.81 -20.94
CA ASP A 71 -26.32 8.80 -21.32
C ASP A 71 -26.03 9.50 -22.66
N GLY A 72 -24.90 9.21 -23.31
CA GLY A 72 -24.56 9.69 -24.65
C GLY A 72 -24.26 11.19 -24.76
N ASN A 73 -24.31 11.92 -23.64
CA ASN A 73 -24.03 13.36 -23.57
C ASN A 73 -22.51 13.65 -23.53
N SER A 74 -21.69 12.68 -23.12
CA SER A 74 -20.23 12.75 -23.18
C SER A 74 -19.61 11.36 -23.32
N MET A 75 -18.95 11.06 -24.44
CA MET A 75 -18.31 9.76 -24.72
C MET A 75 -16.94 9.56 -24.05
N GLY A 76 -16.47 10.49 -23.22
CA GLY A 76 -15.23 10.34 -22.47
C GLY A 76 -14.63 11.64 -21.96
N VAL A 77 -13.40 11.54 -21.46
CA VAL A 77 -12.59 12.65 -20.92
C VAL A 77 -11.34 12.84 -21.79
N CYS A 78 -11.01 14.08 -22.11
CA CYS A 78 -9.82 14.41 -22.88
C CYS A 78 -8.56 14.16 -22.04
N PRO A 79 -7.54 13.42 -22.54
CA PRO A 79 -6.32 13.15 -21.77
C PRO A 79 -5.43 14.38 -21.57
N ASP A 80 -5.63 15.46 -22.34
CA ASP A 80 -4.76 16.64 -22.27
C ASP A 80 -5.29 17.72 -21.34
N CYS A 81 -6.61 17.89 -21.27
CA CYS A 81 -7.25 18.99 -20.52
C CYS A 81 -8.33 18.53 -19.55
N HIS A 82 -8.57 17.21 -19.46
CA HIS A 82 -9.64 16.60 -18.65
C HIS A 82 -11.06 17.13 -18.95
N GLY A 83 -11.24 17.80 -20.10
CA GLY A 83 -12.54 18.30 -20.56
C GLY A 83 -13.40 17.21 -21.20
N PRO A 84 -14.72 17.45 -21.35
CA PRO A 84 -15.64 16.46 -21.89
C PRO A 84 -15.43 16.22 -23.39
N VAL A 85 -15.52 14.95 -23.79
CA VAL A 85 -15.44 14.49 -25.18
C VAL A 85 -16.83 14.11 -25.67
N ILE A 86 -17.30 14.74 -26.75
CA ILE A 86 -18.67 14.55 -27.26
C ILE A 86 -18.66 14.19 -28.74
N LYS A 87 -19.71 13.48 -29.19
CA LYS A 87 -19.98 13.28 -30.62
C LYS A 87 -20.78 14.46 -31.15
N VAL A 88 -20.22 15.19 -32.11
CA VAL A 88 -20.89 16.27 -32.82
C VAL A 88 -21.30 15.76 -34.20
N SER A 89 -22.59 15.76 -34.50
CA SER A 89 -23.14 15.37 -35.80
C SER A 89 -23.85 16.56 -36.47
N PRO A 90 -23.14 17.40 -37.23
CA PRO A 90 -23.75 18.53 -37.94
C PRO A 90 -24.63 18.02 -39.08
N TRP A 91 -25.72 18.73 -39.39
CA TRP A 91 -26.73 18.28 -40.37
C TRP A 91 -26.20 18.10 -41.81
N PHE A 92 -25.03 18.67 -42.12
CA PHE A 92 -24.41 18.64 -43.45
C PHE A 92 -22.91 18.27 -43.44
N ARG A 93 -22.37 17.76 -42.32
CA ARG A 93 -20.94 17.36 -42.24
C ARG A 93 -20.81 15.99 -41.58
N SER A 94 -19.68 15.35 -41.83
CA SER A 94 -19.23 14.17 -41.10
C SER A 94 -19.36 14.37 -39.60
N ALA A 95 -19.87 13.35 -38.90
CA ALA A 95 -19.87 13.38 -37.45
C ALA A 95 -18.41 13.31 -36.95
N LYS A 96 -18.11 13.99 -35.85
CA LYS A 96 -16.78 13.98 -35.24
C LYS A 96 -16.88 13.77 -33.74
N ILE A 97 -15.93 13.05 -33.18
CA ILE A 97 -15.73 12.95 -31.73
C ILE A 97 -14.64 13.95 -31.37
N LYS A 98 -14.96 14.93 -30.52
CA LYS A 98 -14.01 15.97 -30.11
C LYS A 98 -14.17 16.38 -28.65
N CYS A 99 -13.08 16.88 -28.06
CA CYS A 99 -13.15 17.59 -26.79
C CYS A 99 -13.79 18.97 -27.00
N THR A 100 -14.67 19.39 -26.09
CA THR A 100 -15.28 20.73 -26.12
C THR A 100 -14.32 21.84 -25.69
N ASP A 101 -13.36 21.52 -24.83
CA ASP A 101 -12.55 22.54 -24.14
C ASP A 101 -11.29 22.86 -24.94
N CYS A 102 -10.48 21.85 -25.29
CA CYS A 102 -9.28 22.05 -26.10
C CYS A 102 -9.52 21.89 -27.61
N GLY A 103 -10.69 21.40 -28.02
CA GLY A 103 -11.05 21.22 -29.43
C GLY A 103 -10.38 20.03 -30.15
N ARG A 104 -9.57 19.22 -29.45
CA ARG A 104 -8.92 18.04 -30.01
C ARG A 104 -9.95 17.06 -30.59
N VAL A 105 -9.73 16.63 -31.84
CA VAL A 105 -10.56 15.64 -32.53
C VAL A 105 -9.95 14.25 -32.35
N PHE A 106 -10.75 13.29 -31.89
CA PHE A 106 -10.33 11.90 -31.68
C PHE A 106 -10.74 10.99 -32.83
N HIS A 107 -11.88 11.29 -33.48
CA HIS A 107 -12.39 10.51 -34.60
C HIS A 107 -13.27 11.35 -35.52
N GLU A 108 -13.24 11.05 -36.82
CA GLU A 108 -14.10 11.64 -37.86
C GLU A 108 -14.70 10.51 -38.68
N TYR A 109 -16.04 10.55 -38.83
CA TYR A 109 -16.85 9.52 -39.50
C TYR A 109 -17.09 9.82 -40.98
#